data_AF-A0A6P2FYZ8-F1
#
_entry.id   AF-A0A6P2FYZ8-F1
#
_cell.length_a   1.000
_cell.length_b   1.000
_cell.length_c   1.000
_cell.angle_alpha   90.00
_cell.angle_beta   90.00
_cell.angle_gamma   90.00
#
_symmetry.space_group_name_H-M   'P 1'
#
loop_
_entity.id
_entity.type
_entity.pdbx_description
1 polymer ?
#
loop_
_entity_poly.entity_id
_entity_poly.type
_entity_poly.pdbx_seq_one_letter_code
_entity_poly.pdbx_strand_id
1 'polypeptide(L)'
;MIFFNLTFFPMHFLGLAGMPRRYADYPMQFADFNVVASVGALGFGLAQVYFFVFVVVLMLRGKGTPAPQKPWEGAEGLEWEIPSPAPWHTFEHPPRLDATATRIAA
;
A
#
# COMPACT_ATOMS: atom_id res chain seq x y z
N MET A 1 -10.52 -3.07 1.38
CA MET A 1 -10.53 -2.48 2.74
C MET A 1 -11.40 -3.25 3.74
N ILE A 2 -11.58 -4.57 3.58
CA ILE A 2 -12.51 -5.34 4.44
C ILE A 2 -11.90 -5.59 5.82
N PHE A 3 -10.73 -6.25 5.89
CA PHE A 3 -10.06 -6.55 7.15
C PHE A 3 -9.58 -5.30 7.90
N PHE A 4 -9.24 -4.23 7.17
CA PHE A 4 -8.93 -2.93 7.77
C PHE A 4 -10.11 -2.41 8.59
N ASN A 5 -11.30 -2.34 7.98
CA ASN A 5 -12.50 -1.89 8.68
C ASN A 5 -12.88 -2.84 9.81
N LEU A 6 -12.79 -4.16 9.61
CA LEU A 6 -13.09 -5.14 10.67
C LEU A 6 -12.16 -5.00 11.89
N THR A 7 -10.91 -4.55 11.69
CA THR A 7 -9.94 -4.33 12.77
C THR A 7 -10.19 -3.01 13.50
N PHE A 8 -10.27 -1.90 12.76
CA PHE A 8 -10.25 -0.55 13.34
C PHE A 8 -11.64 0.04 13.63
N PHE A 9 -12.67 -0.38 12.90
CA PHE A 9 -14.02 0.15 13.12
C PHE A 9 -14.57 -0.21 14.51
N PRO A 10 -14.47 -1.46 15.00
CA PRO A 10 -14.89 -1.80 16.37
C PRO A 10 -14.21 -0.98 17.48
N MET A 11 -12.99 -0.51 17.25
CA MET A 11 -12.26 0.29 18.23
C MET A 11 -12.92 1.64 18.52
N HIS A 12 -13.72 2.18 17.58
CA HIS A 12 -14.47 3.42 17.80
C HIS A 12 -15.52 3.22 18.89
N PHE A 13 -16.23 2.08 18.86
CA PHE A 13 -17.21 1.74 19.88
C PHE A 13 -16.54 1.42 21.22
N LEU A 14 -15.41 0.71 21.22
CA LEU A 14 -14.62 0.47 22.44
C LEU A 14 -14.15 1.78 23.10
N GLY A 15 -13.66 2.72 22.30
CA GLY A 15 -13.23 4.04 22.79
C GLY A 15 -14.39 4.85 23.38
N LEU A 16 -15.56 4.84 22.72
CA LEU A 16 -16.78 5.48 23.22
C LEU A 16 -17.31 4.82 24.50
N ALA A 17 -17.16 3.50 24.62
CA ALA A 17 -17.51 2.74 25.82
C ALA A 17 -16.50 2.92 26.97
N GLY A 18 -15.48 3.78 26.79
CA GLY A 18 -14.55 4.18 27.84
C GLY A 18 -13.34 3.27 28.02
N MET A 19 -13.03 2.39 27.05
CA MET A 19 -11.79 1.60 27.08
C MET A 19 -10.59 2.50 26.77
N PRO A 20 -9.72 2.82 27.75
CA PRO A 20 -8.58 3.68 27.49
C PRO A 20 -7.47 2.89 26.78
N ARG A 21 -6.61 3.58 26.03
CA ARG A 21 -5.49 2.95 25.32
C ARG A 21 -4.45 2.36 26.28
N ARG A 22 -3.68 1.38 25.79
CA ARG A 22 -2.48 0.80 26.43
C ARG A 22 -2.72 -0.01 27.71
N TYR A 23 -3.93 -0.54 27.90
CA TYR A 23 -4.22 -1.53 28.93
C TYR A 23 -3.92 -2.93 28.41
N ALA A 24 -3.17 -3.72 29.18
CA ALA A 24 -2.88 -5.12 28.86
C ALA A 24 -4.09 -6.02 29.13
N ASP A 25 -4.76 -5.79 30.26
CA ASP A 25 -5.97 -6.50 30.67
C ASP A 25 -7.18 -5.57 30.62
N TYR A 26 -8.33 -6.10 30.21
CA TYR A 26 -9.59 -5.37 30.09
C TYR A 26 -10.77 -6.17 30.68
N PRO A 27 -11.81 -5.48 31.21
CA PRO A 27 -13.01 -6.15 31.69
C PRO A 27 -13.75 -6.94 30.60
N MET A 28 -14.46 -8.00 30.99
CA MET A 28 -15.20 -8.90 30.08
C MET A 28 -16.22 -8.17 29.17
N GLN A 29 -16.71 -6.99 29.57
CA GLN A 29 -17.63 -6.18 28.76
C GLN A 29 -17.05 -5.72 27.41
N PHE A 30 -15.71 -5.71 27.28
CA PHE A 30 -15.03 -5.32 26.04
C PHE A 30 -14.56 -6.53 25.22
N ALA A 31 -14.81 -7.76 25.68
CA ALA A 31 -14.28 -8.96 25.06
C ALA A 31 -14.80 -9.16 23.64
N ASP A 32 -16.10 -9.00 23.40
CA ASP A 32 -16.72 -9.26 22.09
C ASP A 32 -16.10 -8.39 20.98
N PHE A 33 -16.00 -7.08 21.20
CA PHE A 33 -15.41 -6.16 20.24
C PHE A 33 -13.89 -6.38 20.07
N ASN A 34 -13.16 -6.73 21.13
CA ASN A 34 -11.73 -7.05 21.03
C ASN A 34 -11.49 -8.36 20.28
N VAL A 35 -12.36 -9.36 20.41
CA VAL A 35 -12.29 -10.61 19.63
C VAL A 35 -12.52 -10.33 18.16
N VAL A 36 -13.56 -9.55 17.81
CA VAL A 36 -13.83 -9.17 16.42
C VAL A 36 -12.64 -8.41 15.82
N ALA A 37 -12.08 -7.44 16.55
CA ALA A 37 -10.91 -6.69 16.10
C ALA A 37 -9.68 -7.60 15.93
N SER A 38 -9.50 -8.59 16.79
CA SER A 38 -8.38 -9.55 16.72
C SER A 38 -8.51 -10.48 15.50
N VAL A 39 -9.71 -10.96 15.19
CA VAL A 39 -9.96 -11.75 13.97
C VAL A 39 -9.70 -10.90 12.71
N GLY A 40 -10.13 -9.64 12.72
CA GLY A 40 -9.81 -8.68 11.65
C GLY A 40 -8.31 -8.48 11.48
N ALA A 41 -7.58 -8.32 12.59
CA ALA A 41 -6.13 -8.13 12.59
C ALA A 41 -5.38 -9.34 12.04
N LEU A 42 -5.82 -10.56 12.37
CA LEU A 42 -5.25 -11.78 11.79
C LEU A 42 -5.47 -11.82 10.27
N GLY A 43 -6.68 -11.51 9.79
CA GLY A 43 -6.96 -11.44 8.36
C GLY A 43 -6.14 -10.37 7.63
N PHE A 44 -5.92 -9.21 8.29
CA PHE A 44 -5.06 -8.16 7.77
C PHE A 44 -3.59 -8.62 7.67
N GLY A 45 -3.08 -9.31 8.69
CA GLY A 45 -1.74 -9.91 8.66
C GLY A 45 -1.58 -10.96 7.55
N LEU A 46 -2.59 -11.81 7.35
CA LEU A 46 -2.58 -12.80 6.26
C LEU A 46 -2.54 -12.14 4.87
N ALA A 47 -3.25 -11.01 4.68
CA ALA A 47 -3.17 -10.27 3.42
C ALA A 47 -1.75 -9.72 3.16
N GLN A 48 -1.03 -9.30 4.20
CA GLN A 48 0.37 -8.88 4.09
C GLN A 48 1.29 -10.06 3.71
N VAL A 49 1.08 -11.23 4.32
CA VAL A 49 1.82 -12.45 3.97
C VAL A 49 1.54 -12.85 2.53
N TYR A 50 0.29 -12.79 2.08
CA TYR A 50 -0.09 -13.02 0.69
C TYR A 50 0.68 -12.08 -0.26
N PHE A 51 0.67 -10.77 0.01
CA PHE A 51 1.42 -9.80 -0.79
C PHE A 51 2.91 -10.14 -0.85
N PHE A 52 3.51 -10.49 0.29
CA PHE A 52 4.92 -10.85 0.34
C PHE A 52 5.24 -12.10 -0.49
N VAL A 53 4.47 -13.17 -0.34
CA VAL A 53 4.74 -14.45 -1.02
C VAL A 53 4.44 -14.38 -2.52
N PHE A 54 3.34 -13.74 -2.92
CA PHE A 54 2.89 -13.77 -4.31
C PHE A 54 3.41 -12.60 -5.14
N VAL A 55 3.78 -11.47 -4.53
CA VAL A 55 4.33 -10.32 -5.27
C VAL A 55 5.83 -10.25 -5.06
N VAL A 56 6.28 -10.08 -3.82
CA VAL A 56 7.70 -9.79 -3.51
C VAL A 56 8.58 -10.98 -3.86
N VAL A 57 8.24 -12.20 -3.42
CA VAL A 57 9.07 -13.39 -3.70
C VAL A 57 9.11 -13.71 -5.19
N LEU A 58 8.02 -13.53 -5.94
CA LEU A 58 8.04 -13.76 -7.39
C LEU A 58 8.91 -12.73 -8.11
N MET A 59 8.78 -11.46 -7.74
CA MET A 59 9.60 -10.36 -8.27
C MET A 59 11.10 -10.60 -8.01
N LEU A 60 11.47 -10.95 -6.76
CA LEU A 60 12.87 -11.24 -6.40
C LEU A 60 13.44 -12.45 -7.15
N ARG A 61 12.59 -13.41 -7.52
CA ARG A 61 12.98 -14.59 -8.31
C ARG A 61 12.97 -14.32 -9.83
N GLY A 62 12.73 -13.08 -10.25
CA GLY A 62 12.67 -12.69 -11.66
C GLY A 62 11.52 -13.36 -12.43
N LYS A 63 10.46 -13.78 -11.74
CA LYS A 63 9.32 -14.46 -12.36
C LYS A 63 8.26 -13.42 -12.77
N GLY A 64 8.14 -13.20 -14.07
CA GLY A 64 7.14 -12.31 -14.68
C GLY A 64 7.66 -11.66 -15.95
N THR A 65 6.76 -11.13 -16.80
CA THR A 65 7.16 -10.28 -17.91
C THR A 65 7.58 -8.91 -17.38
N PRO A 66 8.67 -8.31 -17.88
CA PRO A 66 9.01 -6.93 -17.56
C PRO A 66 7.80 -6.01 -17.79
N ALA A 67 7.57 -5.09 -16.85
CA ALA A 67 6.50 -4.12 -17.02
C ALA A 67 6.79 -3.25 -18.26
N PRO A 68 5.77 -2.92 -19.07
CA PRO A 68 5.93 -1.96 -20.15
C PRO A 68 6.33 -0.61 -19.56
N GLN A 69 6.99 0.24 -20.36
CA GLN A 69 7.45 1.55 -19.91
C GLN A 69 6.32 2.42 -19.33
N LYS A 70 5.11 2.27 -19.87
CA LYS A 70 3.89 2.90 -19.34
C LYS A 70 2.85 1.83 -18.96
N PRO A 71 2.83 1.34 -17.71
CA PRO A 71 1.89 0.31 -17.27
C PRO A 71 0.45 0.82 -17.09
N TRP A 72 0.28 2.12 -16.84
CA TRP A 72 -1.00 2.71 -16.48
C TRP A 72 -1.52 3.64 -17.57
N GLU A 73 -2.80 3.51 -17.90
CA GLU A 73 -3.51 4.47 -18.74
C GLU A 73 -3.64 5.79 -17.97
N GLY A 74 -3.07 6.87 -18.50
CA GLY A 74 -3.02 8.17 -17.80
C GLY A 74 -1.82 8.39 -16.89
N ALA A 75 -0.80 7.52 -16.92
CA ALA A 75 0.50 7.85 -16.33
C ALA A 75 1.08 9.11 -16.99
N GLU A 76 1.23 10.16 -16.20
CA GLU A 76 1.76 11.47 -16.55
C GLU A 76 2.94 11.76 -15.62
N GLY A 77 3.95 12.47 -16.11
CA GLY A 77 5.21 12.68 -15.40
C GLY A 77 6.40 12.14 -16.18
N LEU A 78 7.57 12.74 -15.91
CA LEU A 78 8.81 12.43 -16.61
C LEU A 78 9.34 11.03 -16.26
N GLU A 79 8.92 10.45 -15.13
CA GLU A 79 9.31 9.10 -14.70
C GLU A 79 8.87 8.01 -15.68
N TRP A 80 7.82 8.25 -16.47
CA TRP A 80 7.29 7.30 -17.44
C TRP A 80 7.97 7.40 -18.82
N GLU A 81 8.81 8.41 -19.04
CA GLU A 81 9.58 8.59 -20.27
C GLU A 81 10.99 7.99 -20.18
N ILE A 82 11.43 7.67 -18.95
CA ILE A 82 12.75 7.10 -18.66
C ILE A 82 12.67 5.56 -18.75
N PRO A 83 13.73 4.88 -19.23
CA PRO A 83 13.78 3.42 -19.20
C PRO A 83 13.78 2.87 -17.76
N SER A 84 13.19 1.68 -17.58
CA SER A 84 13.24 0.93 -16.32
C SER A 84 14.20 -0.27 -16.46
N PRO A 85 15.27 -0.39 -15.67
CA PRO A 85 15.65 0.45 -14.52
C PRO A 85 16.23 1.82 -14.91
N ALA A 86 15.99 2.82 -14.06
CA ALA A 86 16.45 4.18 -14.32
C ALA A 86 18.00 4.26 -14.37
N PRO A 87 18.58 5.05 -15.29
CA PRO A 87 20.01 5.28 -15.36
C PRO A 87 20.50 6.09 -14.14
N TRP A 88 21.80 6.03 -13.85
CA TRP A 88 22.42 6.76 -12.73
C TRP A 88 22.24 8.28 -12.80
N HIS A 89 22.26 8.82 -14.03
CA HIS A 89 21.97 10.21 -14.30
C HIS A 89 20.83 10.29 -15.31
N THR A 90 19.70 10.81 -14.88
CA THR A 90 18.44 10.75 -15.62
C THR A 90 18.41 11.64 -16.84
N PHE A 91 18.92 12.88 -16.72
CA PHE A 91 18.92 13.87 -17.79
C PHE A 91 20.22 14.67 -17.75
N GLU A 92 21.10 14.47 -18.74
CA GLU A 92 22.30 15.31 -18.91
C GLU A 92 21.95 16.75 -19.31
N HIS A 93 20.86 16.91 -20.05
CA HIS A 93 20.31 18.20 -20.44
C HIS A 93 18.85 18.31 -19.99
N PRO A 94 18.42 19.46 -19.44
CA PRO A 94 17.06 19.63 -18.98
C PRO A 94 16.09 19.45 -20.16
N PRO A 95 15.11 18.53 -20.05
CA PRO A 95 14.16 18.31 -21.12
C PRO A 95 13.27 19.53 -21.29
N ARG A 96 12.90 19.83 -22.54
CA ARG A 96 11.88 20.84 -22.83
C ARG A 96 10.54 20.23 -22.51
N LEU A 97 9.75 20.89 -21.68
CA LEU A 97 8.44 20.39 -21.28
C LEU A 97 7.34 21.00 -22.15
N ASP A 98 6.26 20.23 -22.35
CA ASP A 98 5.02 20.75 -22.93
C ASP A 98 4.38 21.80 -21.98
N ALA A 99 3.41 22.58 -22.48
CA ALA A 99 2.74 23.66 -21.73
C ALA A 99 2.11 23.19 -20.40
N THR A 100 1.78 21.89 -20.29
CA THR A 100 1.23 21.26 -19.08
C THR A 100 2.32 20.73 -18.13
N ALA A 101 3.59 20.80 -18.50
CA ALA A 101 4.75 20.30 -17.75
C ALA A 101 4.72 18.80 -17.39
N THR A 102 3.89 18.01 -18.08
CA THR A 102 3.68 16.57 -17.79
C THR A 102 4.40 15.62 -18.75
N ARG A 103 4.94 16.14 -19.86
CA ARG A 103 5.62 15.38 -20.92
C ARG A 103 6.80 16.15 -21.50
N ILE A 104 7.77 15.44 -22.07
CA ILE A 104 8.83 16.06 -22.85
C ILE A 104 8.24 16.50 -24.20
N ALA A 105 8.33 17.79 -24.48
CA ALA A 105 7.99 18.35 -25.78
C ALA A 105 9.00 17.83 -26.81
N ALA A 106 8.48 17.29 -27.92
CA ALA A 106 9.26 16.81 -29.06
C ALA A 106 10.10 17.92 -29.70
#